data_AF-A0A401HBD8-F1
#
_entry.id   AF-A0A401HBD8-F1
#
_cell.length_a   1.000
_cell.length_b   1.000
_cell.length_c   1.000
_cell.angle_alpha   90.00
_cell.angle_beta   90.00
_cell.angle_gamma   90.00
#
_symmetry.space_group_name_H-M   'P 1'
#
loop_
_entity.id
_entity.type
_entity.pdbx_description
1 polymer ?
#
loop_
_entity_poly.entity_id
_entity_poly.type
_entity_poly.pdbx_seq_one_letter_code
_entity_poly.pdbx_strand_id
1 'polypeptide(L)'
;MRQTATEGSPEGGGEKQKGGLLQPIVDILAFFAAARQYGYVDILANALDPLTAKEALINAIRDYKSVCSKSDYVERSDGEKVKCPRVDPSTLEAAVGWLDKELGSRSPSKILDLTRTLALRALARSEVFKVPG
;
A
#
# COMPACT_ATOMS: atom_id res chain seq x y z
N MET A 1 -15.61 50.92 -9.85
CA MET A 1 -15.29 50.34 -8.53
C MET A 1 -15.22 48.83 -8.70
N ARG A 2 -14.04 48.23 -8.55
CA ARG A 2 -13.79 46.79 -8.76
C ARG A 2 -14.28 46.01 -7.54
N GLN A 3 -15.15 45.02 -7.75
CA GLN A 3 -15.48 44.01 -6.76
C GLN A 3 -14.40 42.91 -6.83
N THR A 4 -13.63 42.76 -5.77
CA THR A 4 -12.72 41.63 -5.57
C THR A 4 -13.50 40.51 -4.91
N ALA A 5 -13.86 39.49 -5.68
CA ALA A 5 -14.29 38.20 -5.15
C ALA A 5 -13.07 37.51 -4.55
N THR A 6 -13.10 37.27 -3.25
CA THR A 6 -12.09 36.50 -2.53
C THR A 6 -12.37 35.02 -2.79
N GLU A 7 -11.45 34.34 -3.48
CA GLU A 7 -11.48 32.90 -3.69
C GLU A 7 -11.35 32.19 -2.33
N GLY A 8 -12.35 31.40 -1.98
CA GLY A 8 -12.26 30.43 -0.90
C GLY A 8 -11.49 29.20 -1.37
N SER A 9 -10.30 28.98 -0.84
CA SER A 9 -9.59 27.69 -0.94
C SER A 9 -10.34 26.60 -0.19
N PRO A 10 -10.63 25.42 -0.81
CA PRO A 10 -11.05 24.25 -0.05
C PRO A 10 -9.80 23.44 0.34
N GLU A 11 -9.13 23.84 1.43
CA GLU A 11 -8.23 22.93 2.13
C GLU A 11 -9.07 21.94 2.93
N GLY A 12 -9.15 20.69 2.48
CA GLY A 12 -9.85 19.63 3.23
C GLY A 12 -10.25 18.37 2.45
N GLY A 13 -10.08 18.32 1.13
CA GLY A 13 -10.49 17.17 0.31
C GLY A 13 -9.44 16.07 0.09
N GLY A 14 -8.18 16.31 0.47
CA GLY A 14 -7.04 15.50 0.02
C GLY A 14 -6.86 14.14 0.71
N GLU A 15 -7.18 14.02 2.00
CA GLU A 15 -6.87 12.78 2.75
C GLU A 15 -7.79 11.61 2.43
N LYS A 16 -9.09 11.86 2.22
CA LYS A 16 -10.05 10.80 1.86
C LYS A 16 -9.80 10.24 0.44
N GLN A 17 -9.36 11.07 -0.50
CA GLN A 17 -9.01 10.63 -1.86
C GLN A 17 -7.66 9.88 -1.91
N LYS A 18 -6.66 10.32 -1.13
CA LYS A 18 -5.37 9.63 -0.98
C LYS A 18 -5.51 8.26 -0.31
N GLY A 19 -6.44 8.13 0.63
CA GLY A 19 -6.78 6.86 1.28
C GLY A 19 -7.16 5.78 0.28
N GLY A 20 -7.94 6.13 -0.75
CA GLY A 20 -8.34 5.24 -1.84
C GLY A 20 -7.23 4.98 -2.86
N LEU A 21 -6.42 5.99 -3.20
CA LEU A 21 -5.32 5.82 -4.17
C LEU A 21 -4.31 4.76 -3.74
N LEU A 22 -3.92 4.75 -2.46
CA LEU A 22 -2.92 3.81 -1.94
C LEU A 22 -3.51 2.44 -1.59
N GLN A 23 -4.83 2.26 -1.74
CA GLN A 23 -5.51 1.02 -1.34
C GLN A 23 -4.98 -0.23 -2.07
N PRO A 24 -4.65 -0.20 -3.37
CA PRO A 24 -4.00 -1.33 -4.05
C PRO A 24 -2.71 -1.81 -3.37
N ILE A 25 -1.86 -0.88 -2.94
CA ILE A 25 -0.59 -1.19 -2.27
C ILE A 25 -0.88 -1.78 -0.88
N VAL A 26 -1.81 -1.16 -0.14
CA VAL A 26 -2.23 -1.67 1.18
C VAL A 26 -2.82 -3.08 1.07
N ASP A 27 -3.62 -3.38 0.04
CA ASP A 27 -4.24 -4.68 -0.18
C ASP A 27 -3.19 -5.76 -0.48
N ILE A 28 -2.19 -5.46 -1.32
CA ILE A 28 -1.07 -6.37 -1.60
C ILE A 28 -0.27 -6.66 -0.33
N LEU A 29 0.05 -5.63 0.47
CA LEU A 29 0.80 -5.82 1.71
C LEU A 29 -0.03 -6.57 2.76
N ALA A 30 -1.33 -6.30 2.85
CA ALA A 30 -2.24 -6.97 3.76
C ALA A 30 -2.40 -8.45 3.43
N PHE A 31 -2.38 -8.81 2.15
CA PHE A 31 -2.32 -10.19 1.67
C PHE A 31 -1.09 -10.93 2.20
N PHE A 32 0.10 -10.33 2.09
CA PHE A 32 1.31 -10.94 2.64
C PHE A 32 1.26 -11.07 4.17
N ALA A 33 0.75 -10.06 4.87
CA ALA A 33 0.53 -10.14 6.31
C ALA A 33 -0.44 -11.28 6.69
N ALA A 34 -1.55 -11.43 5.95
CA ALA A 34 -2.50 -12.53 6.16
C ALA A 34 -1.87 -13.91 5.90
N ALA A 35 -0.95 -13.99 4.93
CA ALA A 35 -0.14 -15.17 4.64
C ALA A 35 0.99 -15.41 5.66
N ARG A 36 1.13 -14.57 6.70
CA ARG A 36 2.25 -14.54 7.66
C ARG A 36 3.62 -14.33 7.02
N GLN A 37 3.67 -13.66 5.87
CA GLN A 37 4.89 -13.29 5.15
C GLN A 37 5.20 -11.81 5.40
N TYR A 38 5.63 -11.46 6.62
CA TYR A 38 5.75 -10.07 7.06
C TYR A 38 6.93 -9.29 6.49
N GLY A 39 7.86 -9.93 5.76
CA GLY A 39 9.11 -9.30 5.32
C GLY A 39 8.93 -7.94 4.63
N TYR A 40 8.00 -7.83 3.69
CA TYR A 40 7.74 -6.56 3.00
C TYR A 40 7.14 -5.48 3.91
N VAL A 41 6.28 -5.89 4.84
CA VAL A 41 5.63 -5.00 5.81
C VAL A 41 6.66 -4.47 6.81
N ASP A 42 7.53 -5.34 7.31
CA ASP A 42 8.57 -4.99 8.29
C ASP A 42 9.64 -4.08 7.67
N ILE A 43 10.04 -4.33 6.42
CA ILE A 43 10.97 -3.45 5.71
C ILE A 43 10.35 -2.05 5.55
N LEU A 44 9.10 -1.97 5.11
CA LEU A 44 8.41 -0.68 4.96
C LEU A 44 8.21 0.04 6.29
N ALA A 45 7.90 -0.68 7.37
CA ALA A 45 7.73 -0.09 8.70
C ALA A 45 9.02 0.59 9.23
N ASN A 46 10.18 0.22 8.69
CA ASN A 46 11.49 0.69 9.13
C ASN A 46 12.30 1.40 8.04
N ALA A 47 11.72 1.66 6.86
CA ALA A 47 12.44 2.27 5.76
C ALA A 47 12.82 3.74 6.08
N LEU A 48 14.11 4.06 5.97
CA LEU A 48 14.65 5.41 6.21
C LEU A 48 15.05 6.13 4.91
N ASP A 49 15.06 5.41 3.80
CA ASP A 49 15.47 5.92 2.50
C ASP A 49 14.51 5.48 1.38
N PRO A 50 14.45 6.22 0.26
CA PRO A 50 13.53 5.91 -0.83
C PRO A 50 13.83 4.58 -1.52
N LEU A 51 15.10 4.17 -1.61
CA LEU A 51 15.50 2.99 -2.35
C LEU A 51 14.99 1.73 -1.64
N THR A 52 15.25 1.61 -0.34
CA THR A 52 14.74 0.50 0.49
C THR A 52 13.23 0.36 0.39
N ALA A 53 12.49 1.48 0.48
CA ALA A 53 11.03 1.46 0.37
C ALA A 53 10.56 1.00 -1.02
N LYS A 54 11.20 1.50 -2.09
CA LYS A 54 10.85 1.15 -3.48
C LYS A 54 11.14 -0.31 -3.78
N GLU A 55 12.30 -0.83 -3.38
CA GLU A 55 12.68 -2.23 -3.60
C GLU A 55 11.71 -3.19 -2.90
N ALA A 56 11.35 -2.90 -1.63
CA ALA A 56 10.37 -3.69 -0.90
C ALA A 56 9.01 -3.75 -1.62
N LEU A 57 8.53 -2.61 -2.14
CA LEU A 57 7.27 -2.52 -2.86
C LEU A 57 7.31 -3.24 -4.21
N ILE A 58 8.39 -3.09 -4.97
CA ILE A 58 8.58 -3.77 -6.26
C ILE A 58 8.57 -5.28 -6.06
N ASN A 59 9.31 -5.77 -5.06
CA ASN A 59 9.37 -7.19 -4.75
C ASN A 59 8.02 -7.72 -4.28
N ALA A 60 7.31 -7.00 -3.40
CA ALA A 60 5.96 -7.37 -2.97
C ALA A 60 5.00 -7.46 -4.17
N ILE A 61 4.97 -6.46 -5.05
CA ILE A 61 4.10 -6.44 -6.24
C ILE A 61 4.43 -7.59 -7.19
N ARG A 62 5.73 -7.85 -7.42
CA ARG A 62 6.19 -8.95 -8.26
C ARG A 62 5.74 -10.30 -7.71
N ASP A 63 5.95 -10.54 -6.43
CA ASP A 63 5.57 -11.81 -5.80
C ASP A 63 4.06 -11.99 -5.78
N TYR A 64 3.31 -10.93 -5.50
CA TYR A 64 1.84 -10.93 -5.60
C TYR A 64 1.38 -11.35 -7.00
N LYS A 65 1.93 -10.75 -8.06
CA LYS A 65 1.61 -11.13 -9.44
C LYS A 65 1.97 -12.60 -9.74
N SER A 66 3.10 -13.07 -9.24
CA SER A 66 3.55 -14.46 -9.44
C SER A 66 2.63 -15.48 -8.76
N VAL A 67 2.20 -15.17 -7.53
CA VAL A 67 1.39 -16.07 -6.71
C VAL A 67 -0.07 -16.03 -7.15
N CYS A 68 -0.65 -14.83 -7.27
CA CYS A 68 -2.07 -14.64 -7.56
C CYS A 68 -2.45 -14.76 -9.03
N SER A 69 -1.50 -14.98 -9.94
CA SER A 69 -1.82 -15.37 -11.33
C SER A 69 -2.15 -16.85 -11.47
N LYS A 70 -1.84 -17.68 -10.47
CA LYS A 70 -2.00 -19.14 -10.52
C LYS A 70 -3.26 -19.64 -9.80
N SER A 71 -3.76 -18.88 -8.83
CA SER A 71 -4.87 -19.27 -7.96
C SER A 71 -5.51 -18.02 -7.34
N ASP A 72 -6.80 -18.10 -7.02
CA ASP A 72 -7.55 -17.06 -6.30
C ASP A 72 -7.19 -16.99 -4.80
N TYR A 73 -6.43 -17.96 -4.30
CA TYR A 73 -5.95 -18.02 -2.92
C TYR A 73 -4.61 -18.73 -2.80
N VAL A 74 -3.93 -18.52 -1.68
CA VAL A 74 -2.73 -19.26 -1.28
C VAL A 74 -3.07 -20.07 -0.04
N GLU A 75 -2.64 -21.33 -0.02
CA GLU A 75 -2.76 -22.18 1.16
C GLU A 75 -1.52 -22.02 2.03
N ARG A 76 -1.75 -21.79 3.32
CA ARG A 76 -0.69 -21.70 4.33
C ARG A 76 -0.35 -23.11 4.83
N SER A 77 0.79 -23.25 5.50
CA SER A 77 1.26 -24.53 6.02
C SER A 77 0.32 -25.16 7.07
N ASP A 78 -0.55 -24.36 7.71
CA ASP A 78 -1.58 -24.81 8.64
C ASP A 78 -2.92 -25.12 7.94
N GLY A 79 -2.97 -25.13 6.61
CA GLY A 79 -4.16 -25.43 5.81
C GLY A 79 -5.12 -24.25 5.64
N GLU A 80 -4.86 -23.11 6.28
CA GLU A 80 -5.67 -21.90 6.12
C GLU A 80 -5.47 -21.28 4.73
N LYS A 81 -6.56 -20.81 4.12
CA LYS A 81 -6.53 -20.16 2.81
C LYS A 81 -6.51 -18.64 2.96
N VAL A 82 -5.63 -17.99 2.19
CA VAL A 82 -5.54 -16.54 2.10
C VAL A 82 -5.93 -16.10 0.70
N LYS A 83 -6.98 -15.31 0.59
CA LYS A 83 -7.53 -14.84 -0.68
C LYS A 83 -6.61 -13.81 -1.32
N CYS A 84 -6.37 -13.97 -2.62
CA CYS A 84 -5.67 -12.99 -3.42
C CYS A 84 -6.52 -11.71 -3.57
N PRO A 85 -5.94 -10.51 -3.31
CA PRO A 85 -6.64 -9.25 -3.53
C PRO A 85 -6.90 -9.07 -5.03
N ARG A 86 -8.05 -8.47 -5.38
CA ARG A 86 -8.34 -8.06 -6.76
C ARG A 86 -7.86 -6.63 -6.94
N VAL A 87 -6.70 -6.49 -7.57
CA VAL A 87 -6.08 -5.19 -7.81
C VAL A 87 -6.17 -4.81 -9.28
N ASP A 88 -6.80 -3.66 -9.55
CA ASP A 88 -6.82 -3.07 -10.88
C ASP A 88 -5.40 -2.56 -11.27
N PRO A 89 -4.85 -2.96 -12.43
CA PRO A 89 -3.50 -2.57 -12.84
C PRO A 89 -3.29 -1.06 -12.96
N SER A 90 -4.28 -0.32 -13.50
CA SER A 90 -4.15 1.12 -13.73
C SER A 90 -4.12 1.90 -12.42
N THR A 91 -4.94 1.48 -11.45
CA THR A 91 -4.98 2.06 -10.11
C THR A 91 -3.69 1.74 -9.35
N LEU A 92 -3.15 0.53 -9.50
CA LEU A 92 -1.86 0.16 -8.90
C LEU A 92 -0.71 0.99 -9.46
N GLU A 93 -0.66 1.17 -10.79
CA GLU A 93 0.37 1.99 -11.43
C GLU A 93 0.32 3.44 -10.95
N ALA A 94 -0.88 4.03 -10.89
CA ALA A 94 -1.06 5.37 -10.34
C ALA A 94 -0.62 5.48 -8.87
N ALA A 95 -0.93 4.45 -8.05
CA ALA A 95 -0.52 4.40 -6.65
C ALA A 95 1.01 4.34 -6.50
N VAL A 96 1.67 3.50 -7.30
CA VAL A 96 3.13 3.36 -7.31
C VAL A 96 3.79 4.65 -7.78
N GLY A 97 3.33 5.24 -8.89
CA GLY A 97 3.88 6.49 -9.41
C GLY A 97 3.73 7.66 -8.43
N TRP A 98 2.59 7.74 -7.72
CA TRP A 98 2.42 8.73 -6.66
C TRP A 98 3.41 8.49 -5.51
N LEU A 99 3.53 7.25 -5.04
CA LEU A 99 4.40 6.91 -3.93
C LEU A 99 5.88 7.14 -4.27
N ASP A 100 6.29 6.85 -5.50
CA ASP A 100 7.65 7.11 -6.00
C ASP A 100 8.03 8.59 -5.92
N LYS A 101 7.12 9.47 -6.36
CA LYS A 101 7.29 10.93 -6.30
C LYS A 101 7.37 11.44 -4.86
N GLU A 102 6.53 10.91 -3.98
CA GLU A 102 6.50 11.30 -2.57
C GLU A 102 7.75 10.85 -1.83
N LEU A 103 8.22 9.62 -2.07
CA LEU A 103 9.46 9.13 -1.46
C LEU A 103 10.68 9.94 -1.91
N GLY A 104 10.77 10.29 -3.20
CA GLY A 104 11.94 11.00 -3.76
C GLY A 104 12.12 12.45 -3.29
N SER A 105 11.12 13.04 -2.63
CA SER A 105 11.12 14.46 -2.23
C SER A 105 11.17 14.68 -0.71
N ARG A 106 11.26 13.61 0.08
CA ARG A 106 11.07 13.63 1.54
C ARG A 106 12.36 13.35 2.32
N SER A 107 12.43 13.91 3.53
CA SER A 107 13.47 13.56 4.51
C SER A 107 13.28 12.12 5.03
N PRO A 108 14.32 11.49 5.61
CA PRO A 108 14.23 10.14 6.19
C PRO A 108 13.07 9.94 7.17
N SER A 109 12.83 10.91 8.06
CA SER A 109 11.69 10.86 8.99
C SER A 109 10.34 10.86 8.29
N LYS A 110 10.19 11.65 7.22
CA LYS A 110 8.95 11.73 6.45
C LYS A 110 8.74 10.51 5.55
N ILE A 111 9.81 9.85 5.13
CA ILE A 111 9.76 8.54 4.47
C ILE A 111 9.26 7.51 5.47
N LEU A 112 9.89 7.42 6.64
CA LEU A 112 9.50 6.49 7.70
C LEU A 112 8.03 6.66 8.11
N ASP A 113 7.57 7.89 8.33
CA ASP A 113 6.18 8.17 8.68
C ASP A 113 5.21 7.63 7.61
N LEU A 114 5.52 7.86 6.33
CA LEU A 114 4.70 7.44 5.20
C LEU A 114 4.66 5.92 5.05
N THR A 115 5.83 5.27 5.04
CA THR A 115 5.95 3.82 4.84
C THR A 115 5.42 3.03 6.04
N ARG A 116 5.61 3.54 7.26
CA ARG A 116 5.01 2.98 8.48
C ARG A 116 3.50 3.08 8.47
N THR A 117 2.96 4.19 7.98
CA THR A 117 1.50 4.33 7.80
C THR A 117 0.95 3.26 6.86
N LEU A 118 1.64 2.97 5.74
CA LEU A 118 1.26 1.90 4.83
C LEU A 118 1.32 0.53 5.49
N ALA A 119 2.41 0.24 6.21
CA ALA A 119 2.60 -1.02 6.91
C ALA A 119 1.51 -1.26 7.97
N LEU A 120 1.19 -0.26 8.80
CA LEU A 120 0.15 -0.36 9.82
C LEU A 120 -1.25 -0.54 9.21
N ARG A 121 -1.56 0.17 8.12
CA ARG A 121 -2.82 -0.02 7.39
C ARG A 121 -2.94 -1.42 6.82
N ALA A 122 -1.85 -1.99 6.32
CA ALA A 122 -1.81 -3.35 5.80
C ALA A 122 -2.07 -4.38 6.91
N LEU A 123 -1.40 -4.25 8.06
CA LEU A 123 -1.59 -5.11 9.22
C LEU A 123 -3.05 -5.09 9.70
N ALA A 124 -3.63 -3.90 9.87
CA ALA A 124 -5.02 -3.73 10.29
C ALA A 124 -6.04 -4.34 9.30
N ARG A 125 -5.66 -4.48 8.03
CA ARG A 125 -6.53 -5.01 6.98
C ARG A 125 -6.32 -6.50 6.68
N SER A 126 -5.26 -7.11 7.19
CA SER A 126 -4.89 -8.50 6.90
C SER A 126 -6.03 -9.51 7.13
N GLU A 127 -6.86 -9.30 8.16
CA GLU A 127 -8.01 -10.15 8.47
C GLU A 127 -9.04 -10.25 7.33
N VAL A 128 -9.13 -9.24 6.45
CA VAL A 128 -10.06 -9.23 5.30
C VAL A 128 -9.71 -10.32 4.27
N PHE A 129 -8.45 -10.74 4.23
CA PHE A 129 -7.96 -11.72 3.25
C PHE A 129 -7.94 -13.15 3.77
N LYS A 130 -8.20 -13.37 5.06
CA LYS A 130 -8.33 -14.72 5.61
C LYS A 130 -9.66 -15.32 5.15
N VAL A 131 -9.63 -16.51 4.59
CA VAL A 131 -10.84 -17.28 4.27
C VAL A 131 -11.23 -18.06 5.53
N PRO A 132 -12.44 -17.88 6.08
CA PRO A 132 -12.91 -18.73 7.18
C PRO A 132 -12.91 -20.19 6.74
N GLY A 133 -12.30 -21.05 7.57
CA GLY A 133 -12.31 -22.50 7.39
C GLY A 133 -13.67 -23.14 7.62
#